data_AF-Q101R8-F1
#
_entry.id   AF-Q101R8-F1
#
_cell.length_a   1.000
_cell.length_b   1.000
_cell.length_c   1.000
_cell.angle_alpha   90.00
_cell.angle_beta   90.00
_cell.angle_gamma   90.00
#
_symmetry.space_group_name_H-M   'P 1'
#
loop_
_entity.id
_entity.type
_entity.pdbx_description
1 polymer ?
#
loop_
_entity_poly.entity_id
_entity_poly.type
_entity_poly.pdbx_seq_one_letter_code
_entity_poly.pdbx_strand_id
1 'polypeptide(L)' 'VDHSIVESFAQGGRTVITSRIYPTKAINGAARLFVFNNATGASVTASLKIWSLKSADIRSFPLDQL' A
#
# COMPACT_ATOMS: atom_id res chain seq x y z
N VAL A 1 -1.41 0.04 0.89
CA VAL A 1 -0.42 0.80 1.69
C VAL A 1 -1.10 1.19 2.98
N ASP A 2 -0.56 0.74 4.11
CA ASP A 2 -1.08 1.05 5.43
C ASP A 2 0.10 1.41 6.35
N HIS A 3 0.37 2.71 6.48
CA HIS A 3 1.46 3.27 7.28
C HIS A 3 2.81 2.58 7.04
N SER A 4 3.15 1.57 7.86
CA SER A 4 4.42 0.85 7.84
C SER A 4 4.44 -0.43 6.99
N ILE A 5 3.33 -0.79 6.35
CA ILE A 5 3.23 -1.96 5.47
C ILE A 5 2.74 -1.60 4.06
N VAL A 6 3.34 -2.24 3.07
CA VAL A 6 2.92 -2.17 1.66
C VAL A 6 2.74 -3.59 1.14
N GLU A 7 1.56 -3.86 0.60
CA GLU A 7 1.23 -5.11 -0.07
C GLU A 7 0.98 -4.82 -1.54
N SER A 8 1.76 -5.48 -2.40
CA SER A 8 1.72 -5.31 -3.86
C SER A 8 1.22 -6.59 -4.51
N PHE A 9 0.23 -6.46 -5.39
CA PHE A 9 -0.35 -7.57 -6.14
C PHE A 9 -0.21 -7.32 -7.65
N ALA A 10 0.58 -8.15 -8.32
CA ALA A 10 0.76 -8.07 -9.78
C ALA A 10 -0.05 -9.15 -10.50
N GLN A 11 -0.51 -8.83 -11.71
CA GLN A 11 -1.29 -9.73 -12.59
C GLN A 11 -2.48 -10.42 -11.89
N GLY A 12 -3.19 -9.69 -11.03
CA GLY A 12 -4.32 -10.21 -10.26
C GLY A 12 -3.93 -11.11 -9.09
N GLY A 13 -2.71 -11.00 -8.58
CA GLY A 13 -2.24 -11.74 -7.40
C GLY A 13 -1.38 -12.97 -7.71
N ARG A 14 -0.98 -13.18 -8.96
CA ARG A 14 -0.01 -14.24 -9.33
C ARG A 14 1.37 -14.02 -8.73
N THR A 15 1.69 -12.76 -8.46
CA THR A 15 2.90 -12.37 -7.73
C THR A 15 2.50 -11.38 -6.66
N VAL A 16 2.91 -11.67 -5.43
CA VAL A 16 2.61 -10.86 -4.25
C VAL A 16 3.91 -10.53 -3.55
N ILE A 17 4.08 -9.27 -3.20
CA ILE A 17 5.25 -8.79 -2.45
C ILE A 17 4.74 -7.93 -1.29
N THR A 18 5.14 -8.31 -0.09
CA THR A 18 4.88 -7.55 1.14
C THR A 18 6.17 -6.92 1.64
N SER A 19 6.11 -5.66 2.05
CA SER A 19 7.26 -4.93 2.56
C SER A 19 6.90 -4.14 3.81
N ARG A 20 7.87 -4.03 4.74
CA ARG A 20 7.77 -3.25 5.97
C ARG A 20 8.76 -2.08 5.90
N ILE A 21 8.27 -0.87 6.13
CA ILE A 21 9.06 0.36 6.02
C ILE A 21 8.74 1.28 7.20
N TYR A 22 9.75 1.97 7.73
CA TYR A 22 9.64 2.89 8.86
C TYR A 22 10.21 4.27 8.50
N PRO A 23 9.48 5.07 7.70
CA PRO A 23 9.97 6.37 7.23
C PRO A 23 9.95 7.41 8.35
N THR A 24 10.90 8.34 8.33
CA THR A 24 10.97 9.45 9.31
C THR A 24 10.28 10.73 8.84
N LYS A 25 10.01 10.87 7.54
CA LYS A 25 9.40 12.07 6.93
C LYS A 25 8.01 11.83 6.36
N ALA A 26 7.82 10.71 5.66
CA ALA A 26 6.55 10.36 5.02
C ALA A 26 5.59 9.67 6.03
N ILE A 27 5.21 10.39 7.07
CA ILE A 27 4.31 9.91 8.13
C ILE A 27 3.00 10.70 8.09
N ASN A 28 1.88 10.02 8.34
CA ASN A 28 0.54 10.62 8.39
C ASN A 28 0.25 11.47 7.12
N GLY A 29 -0.18 12.72 7.29
CA GLY A 29 -0.51 13.63 6.18
C GLY A 29 0.67 14.07 5.31
N ALA A 30 1.92 13.75 5.70
CA ALA A 30 3.10 14.05 4.89
C ALA A 30 3.38 12.99 3.80
N ALA A 31 2.70 11.84 3.85
CA ALA A 31 2.84 10.81 2.83
C ALA A 31 2.33 11.28 1.46
N ARG A 32 3.05 10.91 0.39
CA ARG A 32 2.72 11.26 -1.00
C ARG A 32 2.76 10.00 -1.87
N LEU A 33 1.93 9.96 -2.90
CA LEU A 33 1.87 8.87 -3.89
C LEU A 33 2.34 9.41 -5.25
N PHE A 34 3.18 8.64 -5.93
CA PHE A 34 3.72 8.99 -7.24
C PHE A 34 3.59 7.82 -8.21
N VAL A 35 3.46 8.15 -9.49
CA VAL A 35 3.60 7.23 -10.62
C VAL A 35 4.78 7.73 -11.42
N PHE A 36 5.76 6.86 -11.68
CA PHE A 36 6.99 7.27 -12.33
C PHE A 36 7.41 6.25 -13.39
N ASN A 37 8.08 6.73 -14.42
CA ASN A 37 8.77 5.94 -15.42
C ASN A 37 10.16 6.56 -15.61
N ASN A 38 11.22 5.83 -15.25
CA ASN A 38 12.61 6.28 -15.40
C ASN A 38 13.34 5.59 -16.58
N ALA A 39 12.59 5.06 -17.56
CA ALA A 39 13.16 4.45 -18.76
C ALA A 39 13.55 5.51 -19.80
N THR A 40 14.63 5.24 -20.56
CA THR A 40 15.15 6.16 -21.60
C THR A 40 14.56 5.95 -22.98
N GLY A 41 13.97 4.77 -23.25
CA GLY A 41 13.47 4.37 -24.57
C GLY A 41 12.09 3.72 -24.58
N ALA A 42 11.36 3.78 -23.46
CA ALA A 42 10.04 3.18 -23.34
C ALA A 42 9.02 4.20 -22.88
N SER A 43 7.93 4.32 -23.63
CA SER A 43 6.73 5.03 -23.21
C SER A 43 5.78 4.05 -22.51
N VAL A 44 5.22 4.47 -21.38
CA VAL A 44 4.30 3.66 -20.58
C VAL A 44 3.02 4.45 -20.38
N THR A 45 1.90 3.87 -20.79
CA THR A 45 0.56 4.38 -20.47
C THR A 45 0.02 3.62 -19.27
N ALA A 46 -0.43 4.33 -18.25
CA ALA A 46 -1.02 3.74 -17.05
C ALA A 46 -2.42 4.29 -16.81
N SER A 47 -3.32 3.43 -16.34
CA SER A 47 -4.61 3.80 -15.77
C SER A 47 -4.61 3.47 -14.29
N LEU A 48 -5.14 4.37 -13.47
CA LEU A 48 -5.01 4.32 -12.02
C LEU A 48 -6.36 4.55 -11.37
N LYS A 49 -6.63 3.78 -10.31
CA LYS A 49 -7.75 4.01 -9.41
C LYS A 49 -7.20 4.07 -7.99
N ILE A 50 -7.46 5.18 -7.32
CA ILE A 50 -6.91 5.49 -5.99
C ILE A 50 -8.08 5.66 -5.04
N TRP A 51 -7.97 5.04 -3.86
CA TRP A 51 -8.96 5.17 -2.80
C TRP A 51 -8.26 5.55 -1.49
N SER A 52 -8.89 6.46 -0.75
CA SER A 52 -8.55 6.68 0.66
C SER A 52 -9.27 5.66 1.51
N LEU A 53 -8.53 4.84 2.26
CA LEU A 53 -9.10 3.82 3.13
C LEU A 53 -9.31 4.39 4.54
N LYS A 54 -10.50 4.16 5.11
CA LYS A 54 -10.78 4.45 6.52
C LYS A 54 -10.20 3.33 7.38
N SER A 55 -9.77 3.66 8.60
CA SER A 55 -9.40 2.66 9.61
C SER A 55 -10.53 1.66 9.85
N ALA A 56 -10.18 0.38 9.97
CA ALA A 56 -11.10 -0.67 10.37
C ALA A 56 -11.28 -0.67 11.91
N ASP A 57 -12.47 -1.06 12.38
CA ASP A 57 -12.71 -1.38 13.80
C ASP A 57 -12.20 -2.81 14.07
N ILE A 58 -10.95 -2.92 14.51
CA ILE A 58 -10.31 -4.21 14.82
C ILE A 58 -10.52 -4.48 16.31
N ARG A 59 -11.42 -5.42 16.61
CA ARG A 59 -11.66 -5.89 17.98
C ARG A 59 -10.88 -7.16 18.26
N SER A 60 -10.40 -7.28 19.49
CA SER A 60 -9.82 -8.53 19.98
C SER A 60 -10.85 -9.65 19.95
N PHE A 61 -10.41 -10.85 19.60
CA PHE A 61 -11.24 -12.05 19.72
C PHE A 61 -11.57 -12.30 21.21
N PRO A 62 -12.83 -12.59 21.58
CA PRO A 62 -13.22 -12.83 22.97
C PRO A 62 -12.76 -14.23 23.41
N LEU A 63 -11.52 -14.32 23.89
CA LEU A 63 -10.93 -15.56 24.42
C LEU A 63 -11.61 -16.02 25.72
N ASP A 64 -12.31 -15.12 26.40
CA ASP A 64 -13.07 -15.34 27.63
C ASP A 64 -14.40 -16.11 27.42
N GLN A 65 -14.81 -16.32 26.16
CA GLN A 65 -16.03 -17.06 25.78
C GLN A 65 -15.75 -18.48 25.28
N LEU A 66 -14.50 -18.94 25.33
CA LEU A 66 -14.08 -20.32 25.11
C LEU A 66 -14.12 -21.12 26.43
#